data_AF-A0A847X4Z4-F1
#
_entry.id   AF-A0A847X4Z4-F1
#
_cell.length_a   1.000
_cell.length_b   1.000
_cell.length_c   1.000
_cell.angle_alpha   90.00
_cell.angle_beta   90.00
_cell.angle_gamma   90.00
#
_symmetry.space_group_name_H-M   'P 1'
#
loop_
_entity.id
_entity.type
_entity.pdbx_description
1 polymer ?
#
loop_
_entity_poly.entity_id
_entity_poly.type
_entity_poly.pdbx_seq_one_letter_code
_entity_poly.pdbx_strand_id
1 'polypeptide(L)'
;LSENARLSGVVVKGDVGSFPDDIENISISSFINNLPGYNAQVLTFGFMIGFLIVIAAIVIGIFIYVLTMQKINIFGVMKAQGISSAFIAKSIIAQTFILSAAGILLGLGGTYLTSIFLPSTVPFQSNPMFLGAISLLMLIVAILAAFFSVRAIVKIDPLRAIG
;
A
#
# COMPACT_ATOMS: atom_id res chain seq x y z
N LEU A 1 37.17 -29.04 -28.00
CA LEU A 1 36.29 -27.90 -28.35
C LEU A 1 35.04 -28.52 -28.96
N SER A 2 33.94 -28.60 -28.21
CA SER A 2 32.75 -29.38 -28.60
C SER A 2 31.98 -28.68 -29.73
N GLU A 3 31.81 -29.39 -30.85
CA GLU A 3 31.33 -28.94 -32.16
C GLU A 3 29.79 -28.88 -32.29
N ASN A 4 29.05 -28.74 -31.18
CA ASN A 4 27.58 -28.73 -31.20
C ASN A 4 26.96 -27.90 -30.06
N ALA A 5 27.38 -26.64 -29.93
CA ALA A 5 26.62 -25.69 -29.11
C ALA A 5 25.38 -25.25 -29.91
N ARG A 6 24.24 -25.90 -29.67
CA ARG A 6 22.92 -25.44 -30.13
C ARG A 6 22.62 -24.11 -29.45
N LEU A 7 22.98 -23.01 -30.09
CA LEU A 7 22.67 -21.66 -29.63
C LEU A 7 21.18 -21.42 -29.81
N SER A 8 20.41 -21.46 -28.71
CA SER A 8 18.96 -21.26 -28.72
C SER A 8 18.53 -19.78 -28.73
N GLY A 9 19.46 -18.83 -28.79
CA GLY A 9 19.16 -17.41 -28.88
C GLY A 9 20.39 -16.51 -28.78
N VAL A 10 20.29 -15.31 -29.33
CA VAL A 10 21.34 -14.27 -29.28
C VAL A 10 20.72 -13.00 -28.72
N VAL A 11 21.32 -12.43 -27.67
CA VAL A 11 20.87 -11.17 -27.07
C VAL A 11 21.77 -10.04 -27.59
N VAL A 12 21.19 -9.11 -28.35
CA VAL A 12 21.90 -7.95 -28.88
C VAL A 12 21.37 -6.69 -28.21
N LYS A 13 22.27 -5.80 -27.78
CA LYS A 13 21.94 -4.52 -27.16
C LYS A 13 22.11 -3.41 -28.21
N GLY A 14 21.06 -3.13 -28.98
CA GLY A 14 21.07 -2.14 -30.07
C GLY A 14 19.98 -2.42 -31.11
N ASP A 15 19.85 -1.52 -32.09
CA ASP A 15 19.00 -1.77 -33.27
C ASP A 15 19.73 -2.72 -34.21
N VAL A 16 19.06 -3.76 -34.66
CA VAL A 16 19.68 -4.82 -35.45
C VAL A 16 19.05 -4.78 -36.83
N GLY A 17 19.83 -4.37 -37.83
CA GLY A 17 19.31 -4.01 -39.16
C GLY A 17 18.97 -5.18 -40.09
N SER A 18 19.50 -6.38 -39.83
CA SER A 18 19.24 -7.57 -40.66
C SER A 18 19.52 -8.86 -39.89
N PHE A 19 18.60 -9.83 -39.98
CA PHE A 19 18.71 -11.16 -39.36
C PHE A 19 18.32 -12.23 -40.38
N PRO A 20 18.78 -13.48 -40.22
CA PRO A 20 18.29 -14.61 -40.99
C PRO A 20 16.78 -14.84 -40.78
N ASP A 21 16.05 -15.28 -41.82
CA ASP A 21 14.60 -15.57 -41.77
C ASP A 21 14.21 -16.70 -40.77
N ASP A 22 15.19 -17.42 -40.24
CA ASP A 22 15.08 -18.48 -39.23
C ASP A 22 14.80 -17.93 -37.81
N ILE A 23 15.14 -16.66 -37.55
CA ILE A 23 15.19 -16.11 -36.18
C ILE A 23 14.06 -15.09 -35.96
N GLU A 24 13.28 -15.31 -34.90
CA GLU A 24 12.25 -14.37 -34.47
C GLU A 24 12.84 -13.24 -33.62
N ASN A 25 12.69 -11.99 -34.07
CA ASN A 25 13.06 -10.82 -33.28
C ASN A 25 11.96 -10.51 -32.25
N ILE A 26 12.23 -10.83 -31.00
CA ILE A 26 11.37 -10.49 -29.86
C ILE A 26 12.05 -9.47 -28.96
N SER A 27 11.27 -8.49 -28.50
CA SER A 27 11.75 -7.57 -27.46
C SER A 27 11.95 -8.30 -26.13
N ILE A 28 12.87 -7.82 -25.30
CA ILE A 28 13.13 -8.38 -23.96
C ILE A 28 11.84 -8.42 -23.12
N SER A 29 10.99 -7.40 -23.22
CA SER A 29 9.71 -7.36 -22.51
C SER A 29 8.75 -8.44 -23.00
N SER A 30 8.66 -8.66 -24.32
CA SER A 30 7.81 -9.70 -24.89
C SER A 30 8.33 -11.10 -24.53
N PHE A 31 9.65 -11.30 -24.51
CA PHE A 31 10.27 -12.54 -24.04
C PHE A 31 9.92 -12.83 -22.58
N ILE A 32 10.07 -11.85 -21.67
CA ILE A 32 9.73 -12.00 -20.25
C ILE A 32 8.25 -12.33 -20.07
N ASN A 33 7.36 -11.64 -20.77
CA ASN A 33 5.92 -11.90 -20.70
C ASN A 33 5.54 -13.28 -21.25
N ASN A 34 6.30 -13.80 -22.21
CA ASN A 34 6.09 -15.13 -22.80
C ASN A 34 6.72 -16.26 -21.98
N LEU A 35 7.48 -15.96 -20.92
CA LEU A 35 8.01 -17.00 -20.03
C LEU A 35 6.84 -17.75 -19.36
N PRO A 36 6.80 -19.09 -19.45
CA PRO A 36 5.74 -19.86 -18.85
C PRO A 36 5.72 -19.63 -17.33
N GLY A 37 4.58 -19.15 -16.83
CA GLY A 37 4.36 -18.87 -15.40
C GLY A 37 4.56 -17.42 -14.96
N TYR A 38 5.22 -16.54 -15.74
CA TYR A 38 5.47 -15.14 -15.33
C TYR A 38 4.16 -14.38 -15.08
N ASN A 39 3.25 -14.38 -16.05
CA ASN A 39 1.96 -13.70 -15.92
C ASN A 39 1.11 -14.26 -14.78
N ALA A 40 1.09 -15.58 -14.61
CA ALA A 40 0.36 -16.22 -13.52
C ALA A 40 0.90 -15.78 -12.15
N GLN A 41 2.22 -15.73 -11.99
CA GLN A 41 2.89 -15.27 -10.78
C GLN A 41 2.61 -13.80 -10.47
N VAL A 42 2.70 -12.91 -11.47
CA VAL A 42 2.38 -11.48 -11.30
C VAL A 42 0.92 -11.30 -10.87
N LEU A 43 -0.01 -12.05 -11.47
CA LEU A 43 -1.42 -12.01 -11.12
C LEU A 43 -1.66 -12.47 -9.66
N THR A 44 -1.04 -13.59 -9.25
CA THR A 44 -1.17 -14.12 -7.88
C THR A 44 -0.62 -13.13 -6.85
N PHE A 45 0.58 -12.57 -7.06
CA PHE A 45 1.13 -11.57 -6.14
C PHE A 45 0.30 -10.29 -6.13
N GLY A 46 -0.16 -9.83 -7.29
CA GLY A 46 -1.06 -8.68 -7.39
C GLY A 46 -2.34 -8.89 -6.59
N PHE A 47 -2.94 -10.07 -6.67
CA PHE A 47 -4.12 -10.43 -5.89
C PHE A 47 -3.84 -10.44 -4.38
N MET A 48 -2.72 -11.03 -3.95
CA MET A 48 -2.32 -11.04 -2.53
C MET A 48 -2.12 -9.61 -1.99
N ILE A 49 -1.41 -8.76 -2.74
CA ILE A 49 -1.17 -7.36 -2.34
C ILE A 49 -2.50 -6.62 -2.25
N GLY A 50 -3.35 -6.73 -3.27
CA GLY A 50 -4.67 -6.09 -3.28
C GLY A 50 -5.54 -6.53 -2.10
N PHE A 51 -5.55 -7.82 -1.79
CA PHE A 51 -6.32 -8.37 -0.68
C PHE A 51 -5.81 -7.87 0.68
N LEU A 52 -4.48 -7.82 0.88
CA LEU A 52 -3.89 -7.28 2.11
C LEU A 52 -4.18 -5.79 2.29
N ILE A 53 -4.18 -5.01 1.20
CA ILE A 53 -4.58 -3.60 1.23
C ILE A 53 -6.04 -3.45 1.68
N VAL A 54 -6.95 -4.27 1.16
CA VAL A 54 -8.37 -4.25 1.56
C VAL A 54 -8.54 -4.59 3.04
N ILE A 55 -7.89 -5.66 3.52
CA ILE A 55 -7.95 -6.04 4.94
C ILE A 55 -7.39 -4.90 5.80
N ALA A 56 -6.22 -4.35 5.43
CA ALA A 56 -5.60 -3.27 6.19
C ALA A 56 -6.47 -2.01 6.22
N ALA A 57 -7.15 -1.68 5.12
CA ALA A 57 -8.10 -0.57 5.04
C ALA A 57 -9.25 -0.73 6.05
N ILE A 58 -9.86 -1.93 6.10
CA ILE A 58 -10.95 -2.25 7.03
C ILE A 58 -10.45 -2.14 8.47
N VAL A 59 -9.30 -2.73 8.76
CA VAL A 59 -8.68 -2.73 10.10
C VAL A 59 -8.40 -1.30 10.57
N ILE A 60 -7.79 -0.47 9.73
CA ILE A 60 -7.57 0.96 10.01
C ILE A 60 -8.90 1.67 10.31
N GLY A 61 -9.93 1.41 9.50
CA GLY A 61 -11.27 1.97 9.69
C GLY A 61 -11.86 1.65 11.07
N ILE A 62 -11.82 0.38 11.46
CA ILE A 62 -12.31 -0.08 12.77
C ILE A 62 -11.48 0.54 13.90
N PHE A 63 -10.15 0.56 13.77
CA PHE A 63 -9.29 1.14 14.81
C PHE A 63 -9.56 2.62 15.02
N ILE A 64 -9.65 3.42 13.96
CA ILE A 64 -9.96 4.85 14.07
C ILE A 64 -11.35 5.03 14.69
N TYR A 65 -12.33 4.22 14.28
CA TYR A 65 -13.68 4.25 14.86
C TYR A 65 -13.65 3.99 16.37
N VAL A 66 -12.97 2.94 16.81
CA VAL A 66 -12.84 2.58 18.24
C VAL A 66 -12.11 3.67 19.01
N LEU A 67 -10.98 4.17 18.50
CA LEU A 67 -10.21 5.24 19.16
C LEU A 67 -11.02 6.53 19.32
N THR A 68 -11.85 6.87 18.33
CA THR A 68 -12.66 8.07 18.39
C THR A 68 -13.84 7.88 19.36
N MET A 69 -14.45 6.69 19.39
CA MET A 69 -15.51 6.34 20.35
C MET A 69 -15.01 6.34 21.80
N GLN A 70 -13.81 5.82 22.07
CA GLN A 70 -13.21 5.85 23.39
C GLN A 70 -12.99 7.28 23.93
N LYS A 71 -12.91 8.29 23.03
CA LYS A 71 -12.71 9.70 23.38
C LYS A 71 -14.02 10.50 23.46
N ILE A 72 -15.18 9.87 23.30
CA ILE A 72 -16.46 10.57 23.22
C ILE A 72 -16.76 11.43 24.46
N ASN A 73 -16.45 10.94 25.67
CA ASN A 73 -16.68 11.68 26.91
C ASN A 73 -15.82 12.95 26.97
N ILE A 74 -14.56 12.85 26.54
CA ILE A 74 -13.62 13.97 26.46
C ILE A 74 -14.14 15.03 25.48
N PHE A 75 -14.64 14.59 24.32
CA PHE A 75 -15.24 15.46 23.32
C PHE A 75 -16.55 16.11 23.80
N GLY A 76 -17.34 15.39 24.60
CA GLY A 76 -18.55 15.90 25.25
C GLY A 76 -18.25 17.06 26.19
N VAL A 77 -17.24 16.90 27.06
CA VAL A 77 -16.77 17.97 27.96
C VAL A 77 -16.25 19.17 27.17
N MET A 78 -15.43 18.95 26.14
CA MET A 78 -14.93 20.05 25.29
C MET A 78 -16.07 20.82 24.61
N LYS A 79 -17.09 20.11 24.12
CA LYS A 79 -18.28 20.73 23.49
C LYS A 79 -19.08 21.53 24.52
N ALA A 80 -19.21 21.04 25.76
CA ALA A 80 -19.85 21.77 26.86
C ALA A 80 -19.07 23.03 27.27
N GLN A 81 -17.75 23.04 27.11
CA GLN A 81 -16.90 24.22 27.29
C GLN A 81 -16.99 25.23 26.12
N GLY A 82 -17.84 24.99 25.12
CA GLY A 82 -18.04 25.88 23.98
C GLY A 82 -17.10 25.65 22.79
N ILE A 83 -16.31 24.58 22.80
CA ILE A 83 -15.43 24.25 21.66
C ILE A 83 -16.29 23.77 20.48
N SER A 84 -16.07 24.38 19.32
CA SER A 84 -16.83 24.05 18.11
C SER A 84 -16.60 22.61 17.66
N SER A 85 -17.65 21.96 17.14
CA SER A 85 -17.54 20.59 16.60
C SER A 85 -16.61 20.52 15.38
N ALA A 86 -16.43 21.62 14.65
CA ALA A 86 -15.49 21.72 13.54
C ALA A 86 -14.02 21.63 14.03
N PHE A 87 -13.71 22.23 15.19
CA PHE A 87 -12.38 22.10 15.79
C PHE A 87 -12.10 20.66 16.22
N ILE A 88 -13.06 19.99 16.85
CA ILE A 88 -12.95 18.58 17.25
C ILE A 88 -12.74 17.69 16.02
N ALA A 89 -13.51 17.90 14.95
CA ALA A 89 -13.36 17.16 13.71
C ALA A 89 -11.96 17.31 13.08
N LYS A 90 -11.44 18.55 13.00
CA LYS A 90 -10.09 18.81 12.50
C LYS A 90 -9.01 18.15 13.35
N SER A 91 -9.18 18.18 14.68
CA SER A 91 -8.25 17.55 15.62
C SER A 91 -8.18 16.04 15.41
N ILE A 92 -9.33 15.37 15.24
CA ILE A 92 -9.38 13.92 14.96
C ILE A 92 -8.68 13.60 13.64
N ILE A 93 -8.96 14.35 12.57
CA ILE A 93 -8.32 14.15 11.25
C ILE A 93 -6.80 14.34 11.35
N ALA A 94 -6.33 15.38 12.04
CA ALA A 94 -4.92 15.64 12.23
C ALA A 94 -4.24 14.51 13.05
N GLN A 95 -4.89 14.03 14.11
CA GLN A 95 -4.40 12.91 14.91
C GLN A 95 -4.30 11.64 14.06
N THR A 96 -5.33 11.33 13.28
CA THR A 96 -5.30 10.18 12.36
C THR A 96 -4.17 10.31 11.36
N PHE A 97 -3.99 11.49 10.75
CA PHE A 97 -2.89 11.72 9.81
C PHE A 97 -1.54 11.39 10.43
N ILE A 98 -1.26 11.92 11.62
CA ILE A 98 0.02 11.69 12.32
C ILE A 98 0.19 10.21 12.65
N LEU A 99 -0.85 9.57 13.20
CA LEU A 99 -0.82 8.16 13.57
C LEU A 99 -0.59 7.25 12.36
N SER A 100 -1.30 7.51 11.26
CA SER A 100 -1.17 6.74 10.02
C SER A 100 0.17 6.99 9.33
N ALA A 101 0.65 8.23 9.29
CA ALA A 101 1.98 8.54 8.76
C ALA A 101 3.08 7.83 9.55
N ALA A 102 3.01 7.84 10.89
CA ALA A 102 3.94 7.10 11.74
C ALA A 102 3.87 5.59 11.48
N GLY A 103 2.66 5.02 11.39
CA GLY A 103 2.47 3.60 11.07
C GLY A 103 3.04 3.21 9.70
N ILE A 104 2.84 4.05 8.68
CA ILE A 104 3.41 3.87 7.34
C ILE A 104 4.93 3.92 7.38
N LEU A 105 5.52 4.90 8.07
CA LEU A 105 6.98 5.00 8.22
C LEU A 105 7.56 3.77 8.92
N LEU A 106 6.91 3.29 9.97
CA LEU A 106 7.31 2.05 10.65
C LEU A 106 7.18 0.82 9.73
N GLY A 107 6.12 0.72 8.93
CA GLY A 107 5.92 -0.35 7.95
C GLY A 107 6.97 -0.34 6.83
N LEU A 108 7.30 0.85 6.30
CA LEU A 108 8.38 1.01 5.32
C LEU A 108 9.74 0.66 5.94
N GLY A 109 10.00 1.10 7.18
CA GLY A 109 11.19 0.71 7.93
C GLY A 109 11.29 -0.80 8.13
N GLY A 110 10.18 -1.46 8.46
CA GLY A 110 10.10 -2.93 8.58
C GLY A 110 10.35 -3.64 7.25
N THR A 111 9.84 -3.10 6.14
CA THR A 111 10.08 -3.62 4.78
C THR A 111 11.56 -3.52 4.43
N TYR A 112 12.18 -2.36 4.68
CA TYR A 112 13.60 -2.15 4.45
C TYR A 112 14.46 -3.06 5.32
N LEU A 113 14.11 -3.22 6.59
CA LEU A 113 14.81 -4.12 7.50
C LEU A 113 14.73 -5.57 7.02
N THR A 114 13.54 -6.02 6.61
CA THR A 114 13.34 -7.36 6.04
C THR A 114 14.17 -7.59 4.78
N SER A 115 14.33 -6.56 3.94
CA SER A 115 15.19 -6.64 2.75
C SER A 115 16.65 -6.93 3.09
N ILE A 116 17.15 -6.50 4.25
CA ILE A 116 18.53 -6.74 4.67
C ILE A 116 18.73 -8.17 5.18
N PHE A 117 17.70 -8.74 5.82
CA PHE A 117 17.73 -10.11 6.34
C PHE A 117 17.38 -11.19 5.30
N LEU A 118 16.92 -10.79 4.12
CA LEU A 118 16.56 -11.73 3.07
C LEU A 118 17.81 -12.43 2.50
N PRO A 119 17.79 -13.77 2.33
CA PRO A 119 18.85 -14.48 1.63
C PRO A 119 19.00 -13.96 0.19
N SER A 120 20.23 -13.95 -0.33
CA SER A 120 20.52 -13.52 -1.72
C SER A 120 19.82 -14.36 -2.79
N THR A 121 19.32 -15.54 -2.44
CA THR A 121 18.53 -16.41 -3.31
C THR A 121 17.09 -15.96 -3.49
N VAL A 122 16.58 -15.06 -2.65
CA VAL A 122 15.23 -14.52 -2.76
C VAL A 122 15.30 -13.24 -3.59
N PRO A 123 14.79 -13.23 -4.84
CA PRO A 123 14.83 -12.05 -5.69
C PRO A 123 13.86 -11.00 -5.15
N PHE A 124 14.36 -10.08 -4.33
CA PHE A 124 13.63 -8.92 -3.84
C PHE A 124 14.12 -7.67 -4.58
N GLN A 125 13.23 -7.05 -5.35
CA GLN A 125 13.47 -5.78 -6.00
C GLN A 125 12.61 -4.71 -5.34
N SER A 126 13.23 -3.75 -4.67
CA SER A 126 12.51 -2.60 -4.12
C SER A 126 12.15 -1.63 -5.25
N ASN A 127 10.85 -1.45 -5.48
CA ASN A 127 10.33 -0.39 -6.35
C ASN A 127 9.80 0.75 -5.47
N PRO A 128 10.58 1.83 -5.26
CA PRO A 128 10.18 2.92 -4.36
C PRO A 128 8.92 3.65 -4.83
N MET A 129 8.66 3.68 -6.15
CA MET A 129 7.46 4.32 -6.69
C MET A 129 6.21 3.50 -6.37
N PHE A 130 6.28 2.17 -6.49
CA PHE A 130 5.19 1.28 -6.12
C PHE A 130 4.92 1.31 -4.61
N LEU A 131 5.96 1.26 -3.78
CA LEU A 131 5.84 1.40 -2.32
C LEU A 131 5.28 2.76 -1.91
N GLY A 132 5.71 3.84 -2.57
CA GLY A 132 5.18 5.18 -2.38
C GLY A 132 3.69 5.27 -2.73
N ALA A 133 3.27 4.66 -3.83
CA ALA A 133 1.87 4.61 -4.24
C ALA A 133 0.99 3.89 -3.21
N ILE A 134 1.42 2.72 -2.70
CA ILE A 134 0.70 1.99 -1.65
C ILE A 134 0.65 2.79 -0.35
N SER A 135 1.75 3.43 0.03
CA SER A 135 1.81 4.27 1.23
C SER A 135 0.83 5.43 1.17
N LEU A 136 0.78 6.11 0.02
CA LEU A 136 -0.17 7.21 -0.21
C LEU A 136 -1.62 6.72 -0.21
N LEU A 137 -1.89 5.59 -0.86
CA LEU A 137 -3.21 4.94 -0.87
C LEU A 137 -3.68 4.67 0.58
N MET A 138 -2.82 4.05 1.39
CA MET A 138 -3.11 3.72 2.78
C MET A 138 -3.38 4.98 3.63
N LEU A 139 -2.62 6.06 3.39
CA LEU A 139 -2.84 7.34 4.06
C LEU A 139 -4.20 7.96 3.70
N ILE A 140 -4.57 7.94 2.42
CA ILE A 140 -5.87 8.43 1.94
C ILE A 140 -7.00 7.61 2.59
N VAL A 141 -6.88 6.28 2.60
CA VAL A 141 -7.84 5.38 3.25
C VAL A 141 -8.02 5.70 4.73
N ALA A 142 -6.93 5.94 5.46
CA ALA A 142 -7.00 6.30 6.87
C ALA A 142 -7.73 7.62 7.12
N ILE A 143 -7.45 8.64 6.29
CA ILE A 143 -8.13 9.93 6.38
C ILE A 143 -9.63 9.77 6.08
N LEU A 144 -10.00 9.00 5.04
CA LEU A 144 -11.40 8.71 4.71
C LEU A 144 -12.12 7.97 5.85
N ALA A 145 -11.45 7.01 6.48
CA ALA A 145 -11.95 6.34 7.67
C ALA A 145 -12.20 7.30 8.85
N ALA A 146 -11.29 8.25 9.08
CA ALA A 146 -11.49 9.29 10.10
C ALA A 146 -12.70 10.18 9.81
N PHE A 147 -12.90 10.60 8.56
CA PHE A 147 -14.10 11.34 8.18
C PHE A 147 -15.38 10.57 8.48
N PHE A 148 -15.40 9.27 8.19
CA PHE A 148 -16.55 8.41 8.52
C PHE A 148 -16.79 8.31 10.03
N SER A 149 -15.73 8.10 10.81
CA SER A 149 -15.80 8.01 12.27
C SER A 149 -16.27 9.32 12.92
N VAL A 150 -15.74 10.46 12.49
CA VAL A 150 -16.17 11.79 12.98
C VAL A 150 -17.66 12.01 12.70
N ARG A 151 -18.15 11.66 11.51
CA ARG A 151 -19.56 11.79 11.16
C ARG A 151 -20.47 10.94 12.04
N ALA A 152 -20.01 9.76 12.46
CA ALA A 152 -20.75 8.91 13.40
C ALA A 152 -20.89 9.57 14.78
N ILE A 153 -19.88 10.34 15.23
CA ILE A 153 -19.87 10.96 16.57
C ILE A 153 -20.55 12.33 16.60
N VAL A 154 -20.43 13.14 15.55
CA VAL A 154 -21.08 14.47 15.49
C VAL A 154 -22.61 14.37 15.56
N LYS A 155 -23.19 13.24 15.16
CA LYS A 155 -24.62 12.94 15.28
C LYS A 155 -25.05 12.47 16.68
N ILE A 156 -24.11 12.12 17.56
CA ILE A 156 -24.44 11.64 18.91
C ILE A 156 -24.73 12.84 19.80
N ASP A 157 -25.91 12.83 20.42
CA ASP A 157 -26.37 13.88 21.30
C ASP A 157 -25.50 13.96 22.57
N PRO A 158 -24.83 15.09 22.86
CA PRO A 158 -23.90 15.22 23.99
C PRO A 158 -24.54 14.92 25.35
N LEU A 159 -25.87 15.09 25.48
CA LEU A 159 -26.61 14.73 26.71
C LEU A 159 -26.59 13.22 27.02
N ARG A 160 -26.35 12.36 26.02
CA ARG A 160 -26.23 10.90 26.21
C ARG A 160 -24.80 10.43 26.47
N ALA A 161 -23.80 11.31 26.33
CA ALA A 161 -22.40 10.97 26.55
C ALA A 161 -21.95 11.20 28.01
N ILE A 162 -22.77 11.88 28.81
CA ILE A 162 -22.47 12.24 30.21
C ILE A 162 -23.37 11.45 31.18
N GLY A 163 -24.34 10.68 30.67
CA GLY A 163 -25.24 9.81 31.43
C GLY A 163 -24.96 8.34 31.20
#